data_AF-A0A7K9P336-F1
#
_entry.id   AF-A0A7K9P336-F1
#
_cell.length_a   1.000
_cell.length_b   1.000
_cell.length_c   1.000
_cell.angle_alpha   90.00
_cell.angle_beta   90.00
_cell.angle_gamma   90.00
#
_symmetry.space_group_name_H-M   'P 1'
#
loop_
_entity.id
_entity.type
_entity.pdbx_description
1 polymer ?
#
loop_
_entity_poly.entity_id
_entity_poly.type
_entity_poly.pdbx_seq_one_letter_code
_entity_poly.pdbx_strand_id
1 'polypeptide(L)'
;PRKLNAGVSFGAEHFAETSYYFEGGLRKVRPYYFDFRTYCKGRWVGRSLLQVFDTEFRAQPLAYYRAAARAGRLRLNEEPVRDLDIVLKNNDFIRNTVHRHEPPVTAQPIRILAEDEEVVVVDKPSSLPVHPCGRFRHNTVIFILGKEHGLRELHTLHRLDRMTSGVLMFAKTTAVSKRIDEQVRQRQLEKEYVCRVVGEFPEHEVVCEEPILVVSYKVGVCRVDPKGKPCQTLFQRLSYNGSTSVVRCLPRTGRTHQIRVHLQFLGHPIVNDPIYNMEAWGPDRGKGGKIGKTDEELLKALVEEHRSKQSLEVLGIGEEDLNSGGESKDCGNSGGCTKSAEADPVNGSSCPAEDEKDPERIVKDPERNDVAACLLNSDINLEMLDKDKELGFCGNQDGQTGEKGWEEKDPLCVECRMSRRDPSPKELVMFLHALRYKGADFEYCSSMPEWAMEDWEE
;
A
#
# COMPACT_ATOMS: atom_id res chain seq x y z
N PRO A 1 10.77 -9.35 21.53
CA PRO A 1 11.09 -9.24 20.09
C PRO A 1 11.62 -7.84 19.72
N ARG A 2 12.93 -7.71 19.47
CA ARG A 2 13.48 -6.49 18.83
C ARG A 2 12.77 -6.34 17.48
N LYS A 3 12.14 -5.19 17.21
CA LYS A 3 11.74 -4.85 15.84
C LYS A 3 13.02 -4.89 14.99
N LEU A 4 13.10 -5.83 14.06
CA LEU A 4 14.12 -5.85 13.03
C LEU A 4 13.89 -4.61 12.16
N ASN A 5 14.59 -3.52 12.49
CA ASN A 5 14.73 -2.38 11.60
C ASN A 5 15.78 -2.71 10.52
N ALA A 6 15.59 -3.83 9.83
CA ALA A 6 16.34 -4.09 8.61
C ALA A 6 15.74 -3.19 7.53
N GLY A 7 16.59 -2.52 6.73
CA GLY A 7 16.12 -1.97 5.46
C GLY A 7 15.39 -3.07 4.68
N VAL A 8 14.52 -2.69 3.74
CA VAL A 8 13.93 -3.69 2.83
C VAL A 8 15.06 -4.18 1.93
N SER A 9 15.77 -5.22 2.37
CA SER A 9 16.91 -5.77 1.65
C SER A 9 16.45 -6.98 0.85
N PHE A 10 16.69 -6.91 -0.46
CA PHE A 10 16.47 -8.04 -1.37
C PHE A 10 17.79 -8.78 -1.58
N GLY A 11 17.78 -10.07 -1.26
CA GLY A 11 18.84 -11.01 -1.66
C GLY A 11 18.72 -11.50 -3.11
N ALA A 12 19.73 -12.23 -3.56
CA ALA A 12 19.82 -12.79 -4.92
C ALA A 12 18.60 -13.63 -5.33
N GLU A 13 18.04 -14.42 -4.41
CA GLU A 13 16.84 -15.22 -4.66
C GLU A 13 15.64 -14.35 -5.05
N HIS A 14 15.45 -13.21 -4.38
CA HIS A 14 14.35 -12.30 -4.69
C HIS A 14 14.50 -11.66 -6.08
N PHE A 15 15.75 -11.35 -6.49
CA PHE A 15 16.03 -10.81 -7.82
C PHE A 15 15.84 -11.86 -8.93
N ALA A 16 16.04 -13.14 -8.62
CA ALA A 16 15.87 -14.26 -9.54
C ALA A 16 14.43 -14.82 -9.61
N GLU A 17 13.56 -14.44 -8.68
CA GLU A 17 12.18 -14.95 -8.56
C GLU A 17 11.35 -14.82 -9.84
N THR A 18 11.56 -13.75 -10.61
CA THR A 18 10.96 -13.58 -11.95
C THR A 18 11.79 -12.62 -12.82
N SER A 19 11.39 -12.48 -14.07
CA SER A 19 11.95 -11.54 -15.06
C SER A 19 11.00 -10.39 -15.35
N TYR A 20 11.57 -9.28 -15.83
CA TYR A 20 10.82 -8.14 -16.35
C TYR A 20 11.18 -7.94 -17.83
N TYR A 21 10.31 -7.26 -18.55
CA TYR A 21 10.49 -6.92 -19.96
C TYR A 21 9.89 -5.54 -20.25
N PHE A 22 10.25 -4.97 -21.39
CA PHE A 22 9.75 -3.67 -21.83
C PHE A 22 8.89 -3.83 -23.09
N GLU A 23 7.72 -3.20 -23.09
CA GLU A 23 6.79 -3.23 -24.21
C GLU A 23 5.93 -1.95 -24.19
N GLY A 24 5.78 -1.27 -25.33
CA GLY A 24 4.91 -0.09 -25.43
C GLY A 24 5.29 1.08 -24.51
N GLY A 25 6.57 1.25 -24.17
CA GLY A 25 7.03 2.27 -23.21
C GLY A 25 6.77 1.92 -21.74
N LEU A 26 6.35 0.68 -21.46
CA LEU A 26 6.06 0.17 -20.13
C LEU A 26 7.08 -0.88 -19.71
N ARG A 27 7.39 -0.89 -18.41
CA ARG A 27 8.08 -1.98 -17.73
C ARG A 27 7.04 -2.93 -17.16
N LYS A 28 7.09 -4.19 -17.60
CA LYS A 28 6.19 -5.27 -17.20
C LYS A 28 6.97 -6.38 -16.50
N VAL A 29 6.33 -7.02 -15.52
CA VAL A 29 6.92 -8.14 -14.77
C VAL A 29 6.19 -9.41 -15.16
N ARG A 30 6.92 -10.48 -15.48
CA ARG A 30 6.29 -11.77 -15.78
C ARG A 30 5.58 -12.29 -14.52
N PRO A 31 4.34 -12.81 -14.63
CA PRO A 31 3.64 -13.37 -13.49
C PRO A 31 4.46 -14.44 -12.77
N TYR A 32 4.31 -14.50 -11.45
CA TYR A 32 5.14 -15.36 -10.61
C TYR A 32 4.40 -15.84 -9.38
N TYR A 33 4.83 -16.96 -8.82
CA TYR A 33 4.32 -17.45 -7.54
C TYR A 33 5.04 -16.75 -6.38
N PHE A 34 4.26 -16.39 -5.37
CA PHE A 34 4.77 -15.72 -4.18
C PHE A 34 4.12 -16.28 -2.92
N ASP A 35 4.93 -16.51 -1.90
CA ASP A 35 4.46 -16.99 -0.61
C ASP A 35 4.22 -15.83 0.36
N PHE A 36 2.96 -15.62 0.73
CA PHE A 36 2.66 -14.89 1.95
C PHE A 36 2.92 -15.79 3.15
N ARG A 37 3.77 -15.33 4.07
CA ARG A 37 4.21 -16.08 5.24
C ARG A 37 3.97 -15.26 6.49
N THR A 38 3.34 -15.84 7.50
CA THR A 38 3.16 -15.19 8.81
C THR A 38 3.04 -16.22 9.91
N TYR A 39 3.58 -15.91 11.08
CA TYR A 39 3.23 -16.64 12.29
C TYR A 39 1.86 -16.22 12.79
N CYS A 40 1.23 -17.12 13.52
CA CYS A 40 -0.02 -16.91 14.22
C CYS A 40 0.16 -15.79 15.23
N LYS A 41 -0.70 -14.77 15.15
CA LYS A 41 -0.68 -13.63 16.06
C LYS A 41 -1.47 -13.98 17.32
N GLY A 42 -1.14 -13.39 18.46
CA GLY A 42 -1.82 -13.68 19.73
C GLY A 42 -3.35 -13.59 19.66
N ARG A 43 -3.89 -12.61 18.93
CA ARG A 43 -5.34 -12.43 18.70
C ARG A 43 -6.01 -13.47 17.79
N TRP A 44 -5.23 -14.33 17.14
CA TRP A 44 -5.72 -15.43 16.28
C TRP A 44 -5.77 -16.76 17.04
N VAL A 45 -5.06 -16.87 18.16
CA VAL A 45 -5.02 -18.10 18.95
C VAL A 45 -6.44 -18.44 19.43
N GLY A 46 -6.85 -19.69 19.23
CA GLY A 46 -8.20 -20.16 19.56
C GLY A 46 -9.27 -19.81 18.52
N ARG A 47 -8.93 -19.08 17.45
CA ARG A 47 -9.82 -18.82 16.31
C ARG A 47 -9.53 -19.80 15.19
N SER A 48 -10.54 -20.11 14.37
CA SER A 48 -10.31 -20.92 13.17
C SER A 48 -9.61 -20.12 12.08
N LEU A 49 -8.91 -20.83 11.18
CA LEU A 49 -8.26 -20.20 10.02
C LEU A 49 -9.30 -19.52 9.11
N LEU A 50 -10.50 -20.09 8.99
CA LEU A 50 -11.65 -19.49 8.31
C LEU A 50 -11.99 -18.10 8.90
N GLN A 51 -12.16 -18.01 10.22
CA GLN A 51 -12.49 -16.76 10.90
C GLN A 51 -11.39 -15.71 10.71
N VAL A 52 -10.13 -16.13 10.72
CA VAL A 52 -9.00 -15.23 10.49
C VAL A 52 -8.99 -14.71 9.05
N PHE A 53 -9.23 -15.57 8.05
CA PHE A 53 -9.32 -15.10 6.66
C PHE A 53 -10.49 -14.16 6.42
N ASP A 54 -11.66 -14.48 6.97
CA ASP A 54 -12.87 -13.65 6.86
C ASP A 54 -12.66 -12.25 7.46
N THR A 55 -12.04 -12.18 8.63
CA THR A 55 -11.96 -10.92 9.38
C THR A 55 -10.71 -10.09 9.09
N GLU A 56 -9.57 -10.71 8.74
CA GLU A 56 -8.28 -10.01 8.61
C GLU A 56 -7.65 -10.03 7.22
N PHE A 57 -7.98 -11.00 6.36
CA PHE A 57 -7.39 -11.13 5.03
C PHE A 57 -8.44 -11.02 3.93
N ARG A 58 -9.10 -9.86 3.90
CA ARG A 58 -10.26 -9.58 3.03
C ARG A 58 -9.91 -9.26 1.56
N ALA A 59 -8.67 -9.50 1.16
CA ALA A 59 -8.22 -9.24 -0.22
C ALA A 59 -8.74 -10.28 -1.23
N GLN A 60 -9.24 -11.41 -0.75
CA GLN A 60 -9.82 -12.50 -1.53
C GLN A 60 -11.04 -13.05 -0.78
N PRO A 61 -12.04 -13.61 -1.48
CA PRO A 61 -13.23 -14.13 -0.84
C PRO A 61 -12.94 -15.48 -0.18
N LEU A 62 -13.74 -15.89 0.81
CA LEU A 62 -13.56 -17.19 1.48
C LEU A 62 -13.55 -18.38 0.51
N ALA A 63 -14.29 -18.29 -0.60
CA ALA A 63 -14.29 -19.29 -1.66
C ALA A 63 -12.89 -19.49 -2.28
N TYR A 64 -12.11 -18.41 -2.44
CA TYR A 64 -10.73 -18.49 -2.92
C TYR A 64 -9.86 -19.28 -1.94
N TYR A 65 -9.92 -18.98 -0.64
CA TYR A 65 -9.10 -19.69 0.36
C TYR A 65 -9.44 -21.17 0.46
N ARG A 66 -10.72 -21.54 0.34
CA ARG A 66 -11.15 -22.95 0.25
C ARG A 66 -10.57 -23.63 -1.00
N ALA A 67 -10.56 -22.95 -2.13
CA ALA A 67 -9.96 -23.47 -3.37
C ALA A 67 -8.42 -23.59 -3.26
N ALA A 68 -7.76 -22.60 -2.64
CA ALA A 68 -6.32 -22.61 -2.40
C ALA A 68 -5.89 -23.75 -1.45
N ALA A 69 -6.68 -24.04 -0.42
CA ALA A 69 -6.51 -25.19 0.46
C ALA A 69 -6.58 -26.51 -0.33
N ARG A 70 -7.64 -26.71 -1.12
CA ARG A 70 -7.77 -27.90 -1.99
C ARG A 70 -6.64 -28.05 -3.00
N ALA A 71 -6.10 -26.93 -3.49
CA ALA A 71 -4.95 -26.93 -4.41
C ALA A 71 -3.58 -27.05 -3.70
N GLY A 72 -3.54 -27.23 -2.38
CA GLY A 72 -2.29 -27.38 -1.62
C GLY A 72 -1.43 -26.11 -1.49
N ARG A 73 -2.00 -24.93 -1.82
CA ARG A 73 -1.33 -23.62 -1.74
C ARG A 73 -1.32 -23.02 -0.35
N LEU A 74 -2.27 -23.45 0.47
CA LEU A 74 -2.38 -23.04 1.85
C LEU A 74 -1.79 -24.12 2.75
N ARG A 75 -0.82 -23.73 3.57
CA ARG A 75 -0.11 -24.61 4.50
C ARG A 75 -0.10 -24.04 5.90
N LEU A 76 -0.23 -24.93 6.87
CA LEU A 76 -0.09 -24.65 8.30
C LEU A 76 1.05 -25.52 8.82
N ASN A 77 2.11 -24.89 9.35
CA ASN A 77 3.33 -25.57 9.78
C ASN A 77 3.92 -26.45 8.66
N GLU A 78 3.98 -25.92 7.43
CA GLU A 78 4.41 -26.60 6.19
C GLU A 78 3.50 -27.72 5.67
N GLU A 79 2.53 -28.16 6.46
CA GLU A 79 1.54 -29.18 6.08
C GLU A 79 0.36 -28.57 5.30
N PRO A 80 -0.10 -29.18 4.20
CA PRO A 80 -1.26 -28.70 3.45
C PRO A 80 -2.52 -28.63 4.31
N VAL A 81 -3.20 -27.49 4.29
CA VAL A 81 -4.48 -27.30 4.97
C VAL A 81 -5.58 -27.99 4.17
N ARG A 82 -6.31 -28.90 4.82
CA ARG A 82 -7.47 -29.60 4.24
C ARG A 82 -8.80 -28.95 4.62
N ASP A 83 -8.86 -28.38 5.82
CA ASP A 83 -10.04 -27.75 6.39
C ASP A 83 -9.67 -26.40 7.02
N LEU A 84 -10.44 -25.37 6.70
CA LEU A 84 -10.24 -24.02 7.23
C LEU A 84 -10.80 -23.87 8.66
N ASP A 85 -11.61 -24.81 9.14
CA ASP A 85 -12.12 -24.79 10.52
C ASP A 85 -11.07 -25.17 11.56
N ILE A 86 -9.85 -25.52 11.14
CA ILE A 86 -8.71 -25.74 12.02
C ILE A 86 -8.46 -24.53 12.93
N VAL A 87 -8.38 -24.80 14.24
CA VAL A 87 -8.16 -23.80 15.27
C VAL A 87 -6.67 -23.51 15.39
N LEU A 88 -6.30 -22.24 15.23
CA LEU A 88 -4.92 -21.79 15.29
C LEU A 88 -4.38 -21.80 16.73
N LYS A 89 -3.16 -22.29 16.86
CA LYS A 89 -2.39 -22.34 18.10
C LYS A 89 -1.31 -21.26 18.11
N ASN A 90 -0.79 -20.99 19.30
CA ASN A 90 0.36 -20.09 19.42
C ASN A 90 1.56 -20.63 18.63
N ASN A 91 2.31 -19.74 17.98
CA ASN A 91 3.44 -20.06 17.10
C ASN A 91 3.14 -20.87 15.83
N ASP A 92 1.88 -21.16 15.50
CA ASP A 92 1.55 -21.75 14.20
C ASP A 92 2.07 -20.89 13.05
N PHE A 93 2.63 -21.51 12.01
CA PHE A 93 3.17 -20.84 10.84
C PHE A 93 2.25 -21.03 9.64
N ILE A 94 1.76 -19.93 9.08
CA ILE A 94 0.83 -19.93 7.96
C ILE A 94 1.59 -19.51 6.69
N ARG A 95 1.50 -20.33 5.64
CA ARG A 95 1.99 -20.01 4.29
C ARG A 95 0.85 -20.10 3.29
N ASN A 96 0.68 -19.05 2.49
CA ASN A 96 -0.27 -18.99 1.38
C ASN A 96 0.47 -18.63 0.09
N THR A 97 0.61 -19.59 -0.81
CA THR A 97 1.20 -19.40 -2.13
C THR A 97 0.18 -18.82 -3.09
N VAL A 98 0.46 -17.66 -3.65
CA VAL A 98 -0.42 -16.97 -4.61
C VAL A 98 0.28 -16.74 -5.94
N HIS A 99 -0.49 -16.68 -7.02
CA HIS A 99 0.03 -16.27 -8.32
C HIS A 99 -0.17 -14.76 -8.50
N ARG A 100 0.91 -14.00 -8.67
CA ARG A 100 0.92 -12.53 -8.67
C ARG A 100 1.10 -11.94 -10.07
N HIS A 101 0.37 -10.86 -10.30
CA HIS A 101 0.51 -9.97 -11.45
C HIS A 101 0.74 -8.55 -10.96
N GLU A 102 1.89 -7.97 -11.31
CA GLU A 102 2.18 -6.57 -11.00
C GLU A 102 1.66 -5.66 -12.12
N PRO A 103 1.01 -4.54 -11.79
CA PRO A 103 0.68 -3.53 -12.77
C PRO A 103 1.90 -3.05 -13.57
N PRO A 104 1.74 -2.78 -14.87
CA PRO A 104 2.75 -2.08 -15.66
C PRO A 104 3.09 -0.71 -15.06
N VAL A 105 4.35 -0.31 -15.19
CA VAL A 105 4.85 1.02 -14.79
C VAL A 105 5.63 1.63 -15.94
N THR A 106 6.01 2.89 -15.84
CA THR A 106 6.87 3.55 -16.84
C THR A 106 8.17 2.76 -17.09
N ALA A 107 8.59 2.71 -18.35
CA ALA A 107 9.91 2.19 -18.73
C ALA A 107 11.04 3.20 -18.49
N GLN A 108 10.73 4.43 -18.07
CA GLN A 108 11.74 5.46 -17.83
C GLN A 108 12.77 4.98 -16.78
N PRO A 109 14.09 5.10 -17.07
CA PRO A 109 15.12 4.67 -16.14
C PRO A 109 15.13 5.57 -14.89
N ILE A 110 15.53 4.98 -13.76
CA ILE A 110 15.74 5.73 -12.51
C ILE A 110 17.12 6.39 -12.59
N ARG A 111 17.16 7.72 -12.68
CA ARG A 111 18.42 8.44 -12.75
C ARG A 111 19.01 8.62 -11.35
N ILE A 112 20.27 8.25 -11.16
CA ILE A 112 21.01 8.57 -9.94
C ILE A 112 21.49 10.02 -10.03
N LEU A 113 21.07 10.85 -9.09
CA LEU A 113 21.47 12.27 -8.97
C LEU A 113 22.76 12.42 -8.17
N ALA A 114 22.90 11.63 -7.11
CA ALA A 114 24.10 11.57 -6.28
C ALA A 114 24.24 10.19 -5.64
N GLU A 115 25.48 9.76 -5.45
CA GLU A 115 25.82 8.57 -4.69
C GLU A 115 27.15 8.79 -3.97
N ASP A 116 27.15 8.70 -2.65
CA ASP A 116 28.35 8.80 -1.81
C ASP A 116 28.39 7.64 -0.80
N GLU A 117 29.26 7.71 0.22
CA GLU A 117 29.39 6.66 1.24
C GLU A 117 28.16 6.53 2.15
N GLU A 118 27.37 7.59 2.30
CA GLU A 118 26.27 7.69 3.25
C GLU A 118 24.89 7.58 2.59
N VAL A 119 24.70 8.16 1.39
CA VAL A 119 23.41 8.29 0.73
C VAL A 119 23.43 7.93 -0.76
N VAL A 120 22.25 7.56 -1.26
CA VAL A 120 21.92 7.49 -2.68
C VAL A 120 20.73 8.41 -2.92
N VAL A 121 20.83 9.27 -3.92
CA VAL A 121 19.77 10.19 -4.33
C VAL A 121 19.40 9.91 -5.77
N VAL A 122 18.11 9.75 -6.03
CA VAL A 122 17.58 9.43 -7.36
C VAL A 122 16.52 10.42 -7.78
N ASP A 123 16.40 10.63 -9.10
CA ASP A 123 15.23 11.22 -9.71
C ASP A 123 14.24 10.09 -10.02
N LYS A 124 13.23 9.98 -9.16
CA LYS A 124 12.21 8.95 -9.25
C LYS A 124 11.23 9.32 -10.37
N PRO A 125 11.03 8.49 -11.40
CA PRO A 125 10.00 8.75 -12.40
C PRO A 125 8.60 8.50 -11.78
N SER A 126 7.57 9.05 -12.43
CA SER A 126 6.18 8.81 -12.02
C SER A 126 5.80 7.32 -12.18
N SER A 127 4.62 6.91 -11.68
CA SER A 127 4.08 5.53 -11.65
C SER A 127 4.77 4.47 -10.77
N LEU A 128 6.02 4.67 -10.33
CA LEU A 128 6.74 3.71 -9.48
C LEU A 128 6.48 3.92 -7.97
N PRO A 129 6.10 2.90 -7.18
CA PRO A 129 6.18 2.97 -5.72
C PRO A 129 7.63 2.91 -5.22
N VAL A 130 7.89 3.53 -4.06
CA VAL A 130 9.23 3.55 -3.46
C VAL A 130 9.67 2.16 -2.97
N HIS A 131 8.77 1.45 -2.28
CA HIS A 131 8.99 0.13 -1.67
C HIS A 131 7.79 -0.79 -1.96
N PRO A 132 7.93 -2.13 -1.79
CA PRO A 132 6.83 -3.08 -2.00
C PRO A 132 5.57 -2.69 -1.25
N CYS A 133 4.48 -2.52 -1.98
CA CYS A 133 3.19 -2.19 -1.42
C CYS A 133 2.08 -2.66 -2.36
N GLY A 134 1.00 -3.18 -1.77
CA GLY A 134 -0.10 -3.77 -2.53
C GLY A 134 0.40 -4.79 -3.56
N ARG A 135 0.09 -4.52 -4.84
CA ARG A 135 0.45 -5.39 -5.96
C ARG A 135 1.90 -5.23 -6.43
N PHE A 136 2.60 -4.15 -6.07
CA PHE A 136 3.95 -3.86 -6.53
C PHE A 136 5.01 -4.46 -5.62
N ARG A 137 6.01 -5.13 -6.21
CA ARG A 137 7.18 -5.66 -5.49
C ARG A 137 8.42 -5.51 -6.36
N HIS A 138 8.42 -6.12 -7.55
CA HIS A 138 9.50 -6.00 -8.55
C HIS A 138 9.48 -4.64 -9.24
N ASN A 139 8.29 -4.08 -9.49
CA ASN A 139 8.11 -2.73 -10.01
C ASN A 139 8.13 -1.69 -8.88
N THR A 140 9.24 -1.62 -8.13
CA THR A 140 9.46 -0.61 -7.09
C THR A 140 10.87 -0.04 -7.16
N VAL A 141 11.05 1.22 -6.76
CA VAL A 141 12.34 1.92 -6.84
C VAL A 141 13.44 1.12 -6.17
N ILE A 142 13.23 0.70 -4.93
CA ILE A 142 14.24 -0.04 -4.16
C ILE A 142 14.60 -1.39 -4.80
N PHE A 143 13.64 -2.09 -5.41
CA PHE A 143 13.92 -3.37 -6.07
C PHE A 143 14.71 -3.16 -7.36
N ILE A 144 14.35 -2.14 -8.15
CA ILE A 144 15.04 -1.78 -9.39
C ILE A 144 16.48 -1.34 -9.09
N LEU A 145 16.69 -0.46 -8.10
CA LEU A 145 18.03 -0.06 -7.66
C LEU A 145 18.87 -1.25 -7.19
N GLY A 146 18.29 -2.17 -6.42
CA GLY A 146 18.99 -3.37 -5.99
C GLY A 146 19.34 -4.34 -7.12
N LYS A 147 18.41 -4.55 -8.07
CA LYS A 147 18.55 -5.51 -9.17
C LYS A 147 19.47 -5.00 -10.28
N GLU A 148 19.34 -3.72 -10.65
CA GLU A 148 19.99 -3.14 -11.83
C GLU A 148 21.26 -2.36 -11.49
N HIS A 149 21.32 -1.75 -10.30
CA HIS A 149 22.47 -0.93 -9.87
C HIS A 149 23.27 -1.58 -8.74
N GLY A 150 22.86 -2.76 -8.25
CA GLY A 150 23.54 -3.44 -7.16
C GLY A 150 23.43 -2.73 -5.81
N LEU A 151 22.58 -1.72 -5.69
CA LEU A 151 22.41 -0.90 -4.48
C LEU A 151 21.49 -1.62 -3.49
N ARG A 152 22.10 -2.34 -2.55
CA ARG A 152 21.42 -3.16 -1.54
C ARG A 152 21.36 -2.45 -0.19
N GLU A 153 20.50 -2.97 0.70
CA GLU A 153 20.37 -2.51 2.09
C GLU A 153 20.03 -1.02 2.25
N LEU A 154 19.39 -0.44 1.24
CA LEU A 154 18.95 0.94 1.27
C LEU A 154 17.86 1.16 2.33
N HIS A 155 18.04 2.22 3.12
CA HIS A 155 17.07 2.70 4.09
C HIS A 155 16.31 3.91 3.52
N THR A 156 15.00 3.79 3.38
CA THR A 156 14.14 4.89 2.90
C THR A 156 14.11 6.03 3.92
N LEU A 157 14.62 7.20 3.54
CA LEU A 157 14.59 8.41 4.39
C LEU A 157 13.21 9.07 4.40
N HIS A 158 12.53 8.99 3.26
CA HIS A 158 11.16 9.46 3.09
C HIS A 158 10.52 8.68 1.94
N ARG A 159 9.24 8.93 1.70
CA ARG A 159 8.49 8.36 0.58
C ARG A 159 7.90 9.47 -0.28
N LEU A 160 7.87 9.22 -1.58
CA LEU A 160 7.01 9.92 -2.53
C LEU A 160 5.82 9.01 -2.86
N ASP A 161 4.68 9.60 -3.19
CA ASP A 161 3.54 8.82 -3.70
C ASP A 161 3.94 8.14 -5.02
N ARG A 162 3.24 7.05 -5.37
CA ARG A 162 3.50 6.28 -6.60
C ARG A 162 3.60 7.18 -7.84
N MET A 163 2.66 8.11 -7.96
CA MET A 163 2.50 9.03 -9.09
C MET A 163 3.31 10.32 -8.96
N THR A 164 3.94 10.58 -7.80
CA THR A 164 4.80 11.76 -7.62
C THR A 164 6.19 11.43 -8.14
N SER A 165 6.75 12.32 -8.96
CA SER A 165 8.12 12.18 -9.49
C SER A 165 9.12 13.05 -8.70
N GLY A 166 10.42 12.92 -8.97
CA GLY A 166 11.46 13.81 -8.46
C GLY A 166 12.37 13.22 -7.40
N VAL A 167 13.05 14.11 -6.68
CA VAL A 167 14.14 13.79 -5.74
C VAL A 167 13.67 12.82 -4.65
N LEU A 168 14.35 11.68 -4.59
CA LEU A 168 14.16 10.63 -3.59
C LEU A 168 15.50 10.19 -3.00
N MET A 169 15.62 10.23 -1.68
CA MET A 169 16.85 9.92 -0.97
C MET A 169 16.75 8.62 -0.18
N PHE A 170 17.84 7.86 -0.20
CA PHE A 170 18.05 6.65 0.59
C PHE A 170 19.35 6.78 1.38
N ALA A 171 19.36 6.27 2.61
CA ALA A 171 20.59 6.10 3.38
C ALA A 171 21.16 4.70 3.16
N LYS A 172 22.48 4.59 3.04
CA LYS A 172 23.20 3.31 2.94
C LYS A 172 23.32 2.60 4.29
N THR A 173 23.12 3.32 5.40
CA THR A 173 23.17 2.75 6.75
C THR A 173 22.03 3.23 7.64
N THR A 174 21.68 2.42 8.64
CA THR A 174 20.68 2.80 9.66
C THR A 174 21.11 4.02 10.48
N ALA A 175 22.43 4.22 10.69
CA ALA A 175 22.96 5.36 11.43
C ALA A 175 22.69 6.67 10.68
N VAL A 176 22.98 6.71 9.38
CA VAL A 176 22.69 7.87 8.51
C VAL A 176 21.19 8.11 8.44
N SER A 177 20.37 7.06 8.33
CA SER A 177 18.91 7.18 8.33
C SER A 177 18.40 7.89 9.59
N LYS A 178 18.85 7.47 10.78
CA LYS A 178 18.45 8.08 12.04
C LYS A 178 18.88 9.54 12.16
N ARG A 179 20.06 9.87 11.66
CA ARG A 179 20.61 11.24 11.68
C ARG A 179 19.76 12.17 10.80
N ILE A 180 19.44 11.76 9.57
CA ILE A 180 18.60 12.55 8.67
C ILE A 180 17.16 12.63 9.20
N ASP A 181 16.61 11.55 9.77
CA ASP A 181 15.28 11.58 10.39
C ASP A 181 15.19 12.62 11.53
N GLU A 182 16.27 12.81 12.29
CA GLU A 182 16.33 13.85 13.32
C GLU A 182 16.32 15.26 12.71
N GLN A 183 17.07 15.50 11.63
CA GLN A 183 17.03 16.77 10.90
C GLN A 183 15.61 17.08 10.38
N VAL A 184 14.88 16.06 9.89
CA VAL A 184 13.49 16.21 9.47
C VAL A 184 12.57 16.57 10.65
N ARG A 185 12.75 15.92 11.81
CA ARG A 185 11.98 16.24 13.04
C ARG A 185 12.25 17.66 13.52
N GLN A 186 13.49 18.12 13.41
CA GLN A 186 13.92 19.48 13.77
C GLN A 186 13.58 20.53 12.69
N ARG A 187 12.87 20.15 11.62
CA ARG A 187 12.47 21.03 10.49
C ARG A 187 13.66 21.69 9.79
N GLN A 188 14.82 21.02 9.78
CA GLN A 188 16.03 21.47 9.09
C GLN A 188 16.10 20.99 7.64
N LEU A 189 15.10 20.24 7.18
CA LEU A 189 14.97 19.81 5.78
C LEU A 189 13.94 20.68 5.08
N GLU A 190 14.39 21.50 4.15
CA GLU A 190 13.55 22.23 3.22
C GLU A 190 13.18 21.33 2.03
N LYS A 191 11.90 21.36 1.66
CA LYS A 191 11.39 20.60 0.53
C LYS A 191 10.70 21.56 -0.42
N GLU A 192 11.03 21.41 -1.70
CA GLU A 192 10.45 22.19 -2.77
C GLU A 192 9.89 21.27 -3.83
N TYR A 193 8.65 21.55 -4.20
CA TYR A 193 7.92 20.84 -5.24
C TYR A 193 7.47 21.83 -6.31
N VAL A 194 7.23 21.30 -7.49
CA VAL A 194 6.51 21.98 -8.56
C VAL A 194 5.31 21.13 -8.94
N CYS A 195 4.20 21.77 -9.28
CA CYS A 195 3.02 21.10 -9.80
C CYS A 195 2.33 21.93 -10.87
N ARG A 196 1.54 21.28 -11.72
CA ARG A 196 0.63 21.96 -12.65
C ARG A 196 -0.79 21.75 -12.18
N VAL A 197 -1.53 22.85 -12.00
CA VAL A 197 -2.87 22.88 -11.41
C VAL A 197 -3.90 23.42 -12.39
N VAL A 198 -5.17 23.01 -12.19
CA VAL A 198 -6.29 23.50 -13.00
C VAL A 198 -6.59 24.97 -12.69
N GLY A 199 -6.85 25.74 -13.74
CA GLY A 199 -7.25 27.14 -13.67
C GLY A 199 -6.09 28.10 -13.40
N GLU A 200 -6.44 29.37 -13.20
CA GLU A 200 -5.50 30.43 -12.88
C GLU A 200 -5.25 30.50 -11.37
N PHE A 201 -4.08 30.03 -10.92
CA PHE A 201 -3.67 30.17 -9.53
C PHE A 201 -3.37 31.65 -9.19
N PRO A 202 -3.60 32.13 -7.95
CA PRO A 202 -3.25 33.50 -7.57
C PRO A 202 -1.79 33.85 -7.84
N GLU A 203 -1.55 35.08 -8.31
CA GLU A 203 -0.19 35.57 -8.61
C GLU A 203 0.63 35.84 -7.34
N HIS A 204 -0.02 36.26 -6.26
CA HIS A 204 0.62 36.48 -4.98
C HIS A 204 0.84 35.15 -4.23
N GLU A 205 1.74 35.18 -3.25
CA GLU A 205 2.01 34.04 -2.39
C GLU A 205 0.76 33.66 -1.58
N VAL A 206 0.40 32.37 -1.59
CA VAL A 206 -0.74 31.82 -0.83
C VAL A 206 -0.23 30.84 0.20
N VAL A 207 -0.56 31.08 1.47
CA VAL A 207 -0.29 30.14 2.58
C VAL A 207 -1.58 29.40 2.93
N CYS A 208 -1.56 28.07 2.88
CA CYS A 208 -2.66 27.22 3.33
C CYS A 208 -2.27 26.49 4.61
N GLU A 209 -3.02 26.73 5.69
CA GLU A 209 -2.78 26.16 7.03
C GLU A 209 -3.85 25.14 7.46
N GLU A 210 -4.68 24.74 6.51
CA GLU A 210 -5.83 23.89 6.79
C GLU A 210 -5.41 22.50 7.30
N PRO A 211 -5.96 22.02 8.43
CA PRO A 211 -5.63 20.72 8.98
C PRO A 211 -6.16 19.58 8.10
N ILE A 212 -5.37 18.50 8.01
CA ILE A 212 -5.69 17.35 7.14
C ILE A 212 -6.04 16.12 7.99
N LEU A 213 -7.22 15.55 7.72
CA LEU A 213 -7.71 14.30 8.28
C LEU A 213 -7.53 13.16 7.26
N VAL A 214 -7.12 11.98 7.75
CA VAL A 214 -7.11 10.75 6.95
C VAL A 214 -8.48 10.10 7.06
N VAL A 215 -9.21 10.04 5.95
CA VAL A 215 -10.56 9.45 5.88
C VAL A 215 -10.48 7.93 5.83
N SER A 216 -9.59 7.40 4.98
CA SER A 216 -9.36 5.96 4.89
C SER A 216 -7.89 5.67 4.63
N TYR A 217 -7.26 4.97 5.56
CA TYR A 217 -5.88 4.49 5.40
C TYR A 217 -5.75 3.43 4.31
N LYS A 218 -6.82 2.67 4.06
CA LYS A 218 -6.86 1.58 3.08
C LYS A 218 -6.86 2.11 1.66
N VAL A 219 -7.65 3.16 1.43
CA VAL A 219 -7.86 3.82 0.13
C VAL A 219 -6.85 4.97 -0.07
N GLY A 220 -6.25 5.46 1.02
CA GLY A 220 -5.30 6.58 0.99
C GLY A 220 -5.98 7.93 0.77
N VAL A 221 -7.24 8.10 1.18
CA VAL A 221 -7.98 9.36 1.00
C VAL A 221 -7.84 10.22 2.23
N CYS A 222 -7.56 11.50 1.98
CA CYS A 222 -7.44 12.55 2.99
C CYS A 222 -8.30 13.74 2.60
N ARG A 223 -8.78 14.52 3.56
CA ARG A 223 -9.50 15.78 3.31
C ARG A 223 -9.14 16.84 4.34
N VAL A 224 -9.39 18.09 4.01
CA VAL A 224 -9.38 19.17 5.01
C VAL A 224 -10.52 18.93 5.99
N ASP A 225 -10.20 18.93 7.27
CA ASP A 225 -11.19 18.82 8.36
C ASP A 225 -10.59 19.41 9.64
N PRO A 226 -11.33 20.20 10.43
CA PRO A 226 -10.85 20.74 11.70
C PRO A 226 -10.32 19.71 12.70
N LYS A 227 -10.77 18.45 12.62
CA LYS A 227 -10.27 17.33 13.45
C LYS A 227 -8.95 16.75 12.92
N GLY A 228 -8.47 17.24 11.78
CA GLY A 228 -7.24 16.83 11.13
C GLY A 228 -5.99 17.27 11.89
N LYS A 229 -4.84 16.81 11.40
CA LYS A 229 -3.53 17.24 11.94
C LYS A 229 -3.14 18.58 11.31
N PRO A 230 -2.63 19.54 12.10
CA PRO A 230 -2.18 20.82 11.56
C PRO A 230 -1.03 20.62 10.58
N CYS A 231 -1.07 21.40 9.51
CA CYS A 231 -0.07 21.42 8.46
C CYS A 231 -0.12 22.74 7.70
N GLN A 232 1.02 23.12 7.12
CA GLN A 232 1.17 24.37 6.38
C GLN A 232 1.93 24.13 5.08
N THR A 233 1.42 24.73 4.00
CA THR A 233 2.08 24.77 2.70
C THR A 233 2.03 26.19 2.14
N LEU A 234 3.17 26.68 1.66
CA LEU A 234 3.28 27.94 0.93
C LEU A 234 3.30 27.64 -0.56
N PHE A 235 2.48 28.37 -1.32
CA PHE A 235 2.32 28.24 -2.76
C PHE A 235 2.65 29.55 -3.46
N GLN A 236 3.34 29.45 -4.59
CA GLN A 236 3.65 30.60 -5.45
C GLN A 236 3.46 30.19 -6.91
N ARG A 237 2.64 30.93 -7.65
CA ARG A 237 2.51 30.72 -9.10
C ARG A 237 3.83 31.07 -9.78
N LEU A 238 4.28 30.19 -10.68
CA LEU A 238 5.42 30.42 -11.55
C LEU A 238 4.95 30.91 -12.93
N SER A 239 3.94 30.26 -13.51
CA SER A 239 3.41 30.62 -14.82
C SER A 239 1.93 30.26 -14.95
N TYR A 240 1.27 30.82 -15.97
CA TYR A 240 -0.11 30.50 -16.35
C TYR A 240 -0.24 30.57 -17.88
N ASN A 241 -0.76 29.51 -18.49
CA ASN A 241 -0.87 29.40 -19.94
C ASN A 241 -2.29 29.65 -20.49
N GLY A 242 -3.19 30.25 -19.70
CA GLY A 242 -4.58 30.49 -20.07
C GLY A 242 -5.56 29.38 -19.67
N SER A 243 -5.07 28.20 -19.26
CA SER A 243 -5.91 27.11 -18.75
C SER A 243 -5.42 26.49 -17.45
N THR A 244 -4.10 26.42 -17.27
CA THR A 244 -3.44 25.78 -16.12
C THR A 244 -2.30 26.65 -15.61
N SER A 245 -2.02 26.56 -14.32
CA SER A 245 -0.87 27.24 -13.70
C SER A 245 0.20 26.25 -13.27
N VAL A 246 1.46 26.65 -13.42
CA VAL A 246 2.58 25.97 -12.75
C VAL A 246 2.79 26.66 -11.40
N VAL A 247 2.86 25.88 -10.34
CA VAL A 247 2.91 26.36 -8.95
C VAL A 247 4.08 25.70 -8.23
N ARG A 248 4.91 26.54 -7.62
CA ARG A 248 5.94 26.15 -6.66
C ARG A 248 5.29 25.91 -5.30
N CYS A 249 5.64 24.81 -4.64
CA CYS A 249 5.09 24.43 -3.34
C CYS A 249 6.21 24.20 -2.33
N LEU A 250 6.10 24.86 -1.17
CA LEU A 250 7.02 24.74 -0.04
C LEU A 250 6.25 24.22 1.19
N PRO A 251 6.08 22.88 1.33
CA PRO A 251 5.44 22.31 2.51
C PRO A 251 6.35 22.45 3.73
N ARG A 252 5.83 23.06 4.80
CA ARG A 252 6.54 23.19 6.10
C ARG A 252 6.33 21.99 7.01
N THR A 253 5.42 21.09 6.62
CA THR A 253 5.10 19.83 7.30
C THR A 253 5.04 18.69 6.27
N GLY A 254 4.97 17.44 6.74
CA GLY A 254 4.88 16.26 5.85
C GLY A 254 3.68 15.38 6.16
N ARG A 255 2.46 15.83 5.84
CA ARG A 255 1.25 15.00 5.90
C ARG A 255 1.03 14.23 4.60
N THR A 256 0.37 13.08 4.70
CA THR A 256 -0.03 12.30 3.52
C THR A 256 -0.84 13.18 2.57
N HIS A 257 -0.43 13.21 1.30
CA HIS A 257 -1.08 13.98 0.23
C HIS A 257 -1.23 15.50 0.51
N GLN A 258 -0.41 16.09 1.40
CA GLN A 258 -0.59 17.46 1.88
C GLN A 258 -0.76 18.50 0.75
N ILE A 259 0.18 18.54 -0.20
CA ILE A 259 0.15 19.47 -1.33
C ILE A 259 -1.14 19.28 -2.16
N ARG A 260 -1.49 18.02 -2.43
CA ARG A 260 -2.63 17.64 -3.28
C ARG A 260 -3.96 18.08 -2.65
N VAL A 261 -4.13 17.82 -1.35
CA VAL A 261 -5.33 18.20 -0.59
C VAL A 261 -5.44 19.70 -0.41
N HIS A 262 -4.34 20.40 -0.11
CA HIS A 262 -4.36 21.87 0.02
C HIS A 262 -4.70 22.55 -1.31
N LEU A 263 -4.11 22.11 -2.42
CA LEU A 263 -4.42 22.65 -3.74
C LEU A 263 -5.87 22.37 -4.16
N GLN A 264 -6.39 21.17 -3.86
CA GLN A 264 -7.81 20.87 -4.03
C GLN A 264 -8.70 21.80 -3.19
N PHE A 265 -8.39 21.98 -1.91
CA PHE A 265 -9.13 22.86 -1.01
C PHE A 265 -9.15 24.31 -1.52
N LEU A 266 -8.03 24.80 -2.06
CA LEU A 266 -7.95 26.12 -2.68
C LEU A 266 -8.75 26.23 -4.00
N GLY A 267 -9.21 25.10 -4.55
CA GLY A 267 -9.97 25.03 -5.80
C GLY A 267 -9.12 24.85 -7.05
N HIS A 268 -7.86 24.48 -6.89
CA HIS A 268 -6.87 24.30 -7.95
C HIS A 268 -6.26 22.89 -7.87
N PRO A 269 -7.05 21.81 -8.03
CA PRO A 269 -6.51 20.46 -7.95
C PRO A 269 -5.42 20.24 -9.01
N ILE A 270 -4.46 19.38 -8.69
CA ILE A 270 -3.36 19.04 -9.59
C ILE A 270 -3.92 18.35 -10.85
N VAL A 271 -3.38 18.71 -12.01
CA VAL A 271 -3.74 18.09 -13.29
C VAL A 271 -3.35 16.62 -13.26
N ASN A 272 -4.25 15.76 -13.75
CA ASN A 272 -4.13 14.30 -13.71
C ASN A 272 -3.98 13.71 -12.30
N ASP A 273 -4.35 14.43 -11.23
CA ASP A 273 -4.46 13.83 -9.91
C ASP A 273 -5.62 12.82 -9.89
N PRO A 274 -5.32 11.53 -9.73
CA PRO A 274 -6.34 10.50 -9.86
C PRO A 274 -7.26 10.43 -8.65
N ILE A 275 -6.93 11.10 -7.53
CA ILE A 275 -7.74 11.09 -6.32
C ILE A 275 -8.53 12.38 -6.21
N TYR A 276 -7.85 13.52 -6.31
CA TYR A 276 -8.39 14.82 -5.88
C TYR A 276 -8.97 15.65 -7.03
N ASN A 277 -8.69 15.29 -8.28
CA ASN A 277 -9.26 15.94 -9.46
C ASN A 277 -10.42 15.10 -10.05
N MET A 278 -11.39 14.74 -9.21
CA MET A 278 -12.47 13.79 -9.55
C MET A 278 -13.86 14.35 -9.22
N GLU A 279 -14.87 13.91 -9.99
CA GLU A 279 -16.25 14.41 -9.88
C GLU A 279 -16.92 13.92 -8.61
N ALA A 280 -16.44 12.81 -8.07
CA ALA A 280 -16.79 12.30 -6.76
C ALA A 280 -16.72 13.38 -5.65
N TRP A 281 -15.83 14.37 -5.77
CA TRP A 281 -15.70 15.49 -4.81
C TRP A 281 -16.72 16.62 -5.00
N GLY A 282 -17.62 16.51 -5.99
CA GLY A 282 -18.62 17.52 -6.32
C GLY A 282 -18.18 18.45 -7.46
N PRO A 283 -19.05 19.40 -7.87
CA PRO A 283 -18.83 20.27 -9.03
C PRO A 283 -17.57 21.15 -8.88
N ASP A 284 -17.32 21.64 -7.66
CA ASP A 284 -16.14 22.45 -7.33
C ASP A 284 -14.92 21.63 -6.89
N ARG A 285 -14.96 20.30 -7.10
CA ARG A 285 -13.87 19.36 -6.76
C ARG A 285 -13.38 19.49 -5.31
N GLY A 286 -14.27 19.77 -4.35
CA GLY A 286 -13.92 19.88 -2.93
C GLY A 286 -13.37 21.24 -2.47
N LYS A 287 -13.46 22.30 -3.31
CA LYS A 287 -13.07 23.66 -2.94
C LYS A 287 -13.68 24.11 -1.61
N GLY A 288 -12.85 24.66 -0.73
CA GLY A 288 -13.23 25.11 0.60
C GLY A 288 -13.69 23.98 1.54
N GLY A 289 -13.35 22.72 1.23
CA GLY A 289 -13.78 21.55 2.02
C GLY A 289 -15.25 21.17 1.81
N LYS A 290 -15.91 21.71 0.77
CA LYS A 290 -17.33 21.47 0.48
C LYS A 290 -17.48 20.22 -0.40
N ILE A 291 -17.88 19.11 0.21
CA ILE A 291 -18.04 17.82 -0.49
C ILE A 291 -19.52 17.43 -0.61
N GLY A 292 -20.35 17.80 0.37
CA GLY A 292 -21.79 17.48 0.39
C GLY A 292 -22.11 15.99 0.48
N LYS A 293 -21.15 15.16 0.88
CA LYS A 293 -21.26 13.70 1.05
C LYS A 293 -20.68 13.27 2.40
N THR A 294 -21.17 12.16 2.95
CA THR A 294 -20.50 11.48 4.06
C THR A 294 -19.18 10.84 3.58
N ASP A 295 -18.32 10.44 4.52
CA ASP A 295 -17.06 9.77 4.17
C ASP A 295 -17.30 8.44 3.43
N GLU A 296 -18.35 7.70 3.79
CA GLU A 296 -18.73 6.44 3.14
C GLU A 296 -19.25 6.66 1.71
N GLU A 297 -20.12 7.66 1.52
CA GLU A 297 -20.65 8.05 0.21
C GLU A 297 -19.54 8.55 -0.71
N LEU A 298 -18.61 9.34 -0.18
CA LEU A 298 -17.44 9.81 -0.92
C LEU A 298 -16.57 8.63 -1.35
N LEU A 299 -16.21 7.73 -0.44
CA LEU A 299 -15.39 6.56 -0.76
C LEU A 299 -16.05 5.69 -1.84
N LYS A 300 -17.36 5.45 -1.73
CA LYS A 300 -18.12 4.71 -2.74
C LYS A 300 -18.06 5.39 -4.11
N ALA A 301 -18.33 6.70 -4.17
CA ALA A 301 -18.27 7.48 -5.40
C ALA A 301 -16.86 7.48 -6.04
N LEU A 302 -15.80 7.60 -5.22
CA LEU A 302 -14.42 7.56 -5.70
C LEU A 302 -14.07 6.23 -6.36
N VAL A 303 -14.55 5.10 -5.81
CA VAL A 303 -14.29 3.80 -6.43
C VAL A 303 -15.15 3.57 -7.67
N GLU A 304 -16.42 3.98 -7.66
CA GLU A 304 -17.27 3.90 -8.84
C GLU A 304 -16.68 4.68 -10.03
N GLU A 305 -16.14 5.87 -9.80
CA GLU A 305 -15.47 6.67 -10.82
C GLU A 305 -14.16 6.02 -11.32
N HIS A 306 -13.37 5.40 -10.44
CA HIS A 306 -12.19 4.64 -10.88
C HIS A 306 -12.54 3.40 -11.68
N ARG A 307 -13.62 2.71 -11.30
CA ARG A 307 -14.12 1.53 -12.02
C ARG A 307 -14.59 1.92 -13.41
N SER A 308 -15.34 3.01 -13.55
CA SER A 308 -15.83 3.48 -14.85
C SER A 308 -14.70 3.90 -15.79
N LYS A 309 -13.63 4.50 -15.24
CA LYS A 309 -12.40 4.86 -15.98
C LYS A 309 -11.48 3.66 -16.29
N GLN A 310 -11.84 2.45 -15.86
CA GLN A 310 -10.99 1.25 -15.92
C GLN A 310 -9.61 1.44 -15.28
N SER A 311 -9.51 2.35 -14.29
CA SER A 311 -8.26 2.80 -13.67
C SER A 311 -8.12 2.32 -12.22
N LEU A 312 -8.68 1.14 -11.90
CA LEU A 312 -8.77 0.58 -10.53
C LEU A 312 -7.42 0.44 -9.81
N GLU A 313 -6.31 0.39 -10.55
CA GLU A 313 -4.96 0.21 -9.99
C GLU A 313 -4.45 1.44 -9.23
N VAL A 314 -5.06 2.61 -9.45
CA VAL A 314 -4.52 3.87 -8.94
C VAL A 314 -4.75 4.07 -7.45
N LEU A 315 -5.85 3.55 -6.91
CA LEU A 315 -6.13 3.60 -5.48
C LEU A 315 -5.57 2.40 -4.70
N GLY A 316 -5.01 1.38 -5.40
CA GLY A 316 -4.57 0.14 -4.75
C GLY A 316 -5.68 -0.66 -4.07
N ILE A 317 -6.95 -0.38 -4.42
CA ILE A 317 -8.15 -1.00 -3.85
C ILE A 317 -8.48 -2.25 -4.66
N GLY A 318 -8.62 -3.40 -3.98
CA GLY A 318 -9.20 -4.59 -4.59
C GLY A 318 -10.72 -4.45 -4.70
N GLU A 319 -11.34 -5.03 -5.73
CA GLU A 319 -12.79 -4.91 -5.99
C GLU A 319 -13.69 -5.31 -4.80
N GLU A 320 -13.18 -6.16 -3.89
CA GLU A 320 -13.92 -6.71 -2.75
C GLU A 320 -13.79 -5.91 -1.45
N ASP A 321 -12.90 -4.92 -1.40
CA ASP A 321 -12.73 -4.02 -0.24
C ASP A 321 -13.98 -3.18 0.07
N LEU A 322 -14.99 -3.26 -0.81
CA LEU A 322 -16.23 -2.50 -0.83
C LEU A 322 -17.46 -3.36 -0.56
N ASN A 323 -17.35 -4.70 -0.60
CA ASN A 323 -18.48 -5.60 -0.40
C ASN A 323 -18.68 -6.00 1.08
N SER A 324 -17.83 -5.56 2.00
CA SER A 324 -18.08 -5.69 3.44
C SER A 324 -18.95 -4.54 3.97
N GLY A 325 -20.18 -4.43 3.45
CA GLY A 325 -21.26 -3.70 4.10
C GLY A 325 -21.87 -4.58 5.20
N GLY A 326 -21.10 -4.83 6.26
CA GLY A 326 -21.58 -5.51 7.47
C GLY A 326 -21.74 -4.47 8.57
N GLU A 327 -22.97 -4.33 9.05
CA GLU A 327 -23.40 -3.42 10.13
C GLU A 327 -22.38 -3.31 11.26
N SER A 328 -21.80 -2.11 11.43
CA SER A 328 -21.23 -1.71 12.71
C SER A 328 -22.39 -1.52 13.68
N LYS A 329 -22.79 -2.56 14.40
CA LYS A 329 -23.68 -2.42 15.55
C LYS A 329 -22.94 -1.66 16.64
N ASP A 330 -23.35 -0.41 16.79
CA ASP A 330 -23.11 0.43 17.95
C ASP A 330 -23.64 -0.29 19.20
N CYS A 331 -22.73 -0.76 20.05
CA CYS A 331 -23.09 -1.23 21.38
C CYS A 331 -23.10 -0.01 22.32
N GLY A 332 -24.18 0.77 22.25
CA GLY A 332 -24.53 1.68 23.33
C GLY A 332 -24.88 0.86 24.57
N ASN A 333 -24.16 1.10 25.67
CA ASN A 333 -24.64 0.71 26.98
C ASN A 333 -24.58 1.94 27.91
N SER A 334 -25.76 2.54 28.07
CA SER A 334 -26.06 3.54 29.09
C SER A 334 -26.16 2.87 30.46
N GLY A 335 -25.32 3.29 31.40
CA GLY A 335 -25.46 2.98 32.82
C GLY A 335 -24.75 4.06 33.61
N GLY A 336 -25.49 5.10 34.01
CA GLY A 336 -24.95 6.25 34.72
C GLY A 336 -24.58 5.93 36.17
N CYS A 337 -23.51 6.54 36.65
CA CYS A 337 -23.43 6.99 38.04
C CYS A 337 -22.49 8.19 38.14
N THR A 338 -22.80 9.03 39.11
CA THR A 338 -22.47 10.46 39.21
C THR A 338 -21.16 10.74 39.95
N LYS A 339 -20.69 11.99 39.78
CA LYS A 339 -19.84 12.81 40.67
C LYS A 339 -18.34 13.00 40.33
N SER A 340 -18.09 14.16 39.72
CA SER A 340 -17.21 15.27 40.15
C SER A 340 -15.69 15.10 40.31
N ALA A 341 -15.01 16.12 39.74
CA ALA A 341 -13.83 16.86 40.22
C ALA A 341 -12.51 16.70 39.44
N GLU A 342 -12.20 17.79 38.71
CA GLU A 342 -10.92 18.54 38.64
C GLU A 342 -9.57 17.89 38.28
N ALA A 343 -8.92 18.58 37.32
CA ALA A 343 -7.50 18.91 37.20
C ALA A 343 -6.51 17.92 36.52
N ASP A 344 -5.94 18.43 35.42
CA ASP A 344 -4.65 18.14 34.76
C ASP A 344 -3.42 18.12 35.72
N PRO A 345 -2.15 17.94 35.27
CA PRO A 345 -1.54 17.12 34.20
C PRO A 345 -0.27 16.35 34.72
N VAL A 346 0.53 15.77 33.80
CA VAL A 346 2.03 15.63 33.83
C VAL A 346 2.63 14.21 33.96
N ASN A 347 3.48 13.92 32.96
CA ASN A 347 4.71 13.10 32.86
C ASN A 347 4.95 11.80 33.65
N GLY A 348 5.69 10.92 32.97
CA GLY A 348 6.76 10.10 33.57
C GLY A 348 6.45 8.62 33.45
N SER A 349 6.95 7.92 32.43
CA SER A 349 8.27 7.26 32.50
C SER A 349 8.55 6.64 33.85
N SER A 350 8.31 5.33 33.99
CA SER A 350 9.34 4.34 34.36
C SER A 350 8.68 3.00 34.65
N CYS A 351 9.21 1.96 34.02
CA CYS A 351 9.11 0.61 34.57
C CYS A 351 10.06 0.51 35.76
N PRO A 352 9.79 -0.43 36.67
CA PRO A 352 10.85 -1.36 37.03
C PRO A 352 10.38 -2.82 36.93
N ALA A 353 11.29 -3.65 36.40
CA ALA A 353 11.41 -5.07 36.70
C ALA A 353 11.80 -5.22 38.20
N GLU A 354 11.78 -6.34 38.91
CA GLU A 354 11.86 -7.78 38.71
C GLU A 354 10.93 -8.39 39.82
N ASP A 355 10.51 -9.65 39.84
CA ASP A 355 11.31 -10.73 40.42
C ASP A 355 10.54 -12.06 40.38
N GLU A 356 11.35 -13.12 40.36
CA GLU A 356 11.05 -14.54 40.31
C GLU A 356 10.10 -15.08 41.41
N LYS A 357 9.35 -16.14 41.09
CA LYS A 357 9.50 -17.50 41.70
C LYS A 357 8.32 -18.43 41.35
N ASP A 358 8.67 -19.55 40.71
CA ASP A 358 7.94 -20.83 40.78
C ASP A 358 8.27 -21.49 42.14
N PRO A 359 7.43 -22.37 42.73
CA PRO A 359 7.45 -23.76 42.27
C PRO A 359 6.11 -24.56 42.35
N GLU A 360 6.01 -25.52 41.43
CA GLU A 360 5.44 -26.89 41.48
C GLU A 360 4.43 -27.28 42.59
N ARG A 361 3.30 -27.93 42.20
CA ARG A 361 3.09 -29.41 42.35
C ARG A 361 1.62 -29.90 42.16
N ILE A 362 1.53 -31.05 41.46
CA ILE A 362 0.64 -32.22 41.69
C ILE A 362 -0.79 -32.27 41.06
N VAL A 363 -0.87 -33.00 39.94
CA VAL A 363 -1.71 -34.17 39.57
C VAL A 363 -3.07 -34.38 40.29
N LYS A 364 -4.16 -34.50 39.50
CA LYS A 364 -5.08 -35.68 39.41
C LYS A 364 -6.32 -35.41 38.54
N ASP A 365 -6.44 -36.15 37.44
CA ASP A 365 -7.71 -36.62 36.84
C ASP A 365 -8.30 -37.73 37.76
N PRO A 366 -9.60 -38.14 37.70
CA PRO A 366 -10.23 -38.65 36.47
C PRO A 366 -11.78 -38.57 36.32
N GLU A 367 -12.27 -38.89 35.10
CA GLU A 367 -13.51 -39.65 34.74
C GLU A 367 -14.91 -39.09 35.15
N ARG A 368 -16.05 -39.23 34.45
CA ARG A 368 -16.54 -40.09 33.35
C ARG A 368 -17.98 -39.66 32.95
N ASN A 369 -18.44 -40.13 31.79
CA ASN A 369 -19.84 -40.48 31.39
C ASN A 369 -20.86 -39.34 31.13
N ASP A 370 -21.82 -39.41 30.20
CA ASP A 370 -22.21 -40.37 29.15
C ASP A 370 -23.36 -39.73 28.30
N VAL A 371 -23.51 -40.14 27.03
CA VAL A 371 -24.73 -40.37 26.18
C VAL A 371 -25.87 -39.30 26.12
N ALA A 372 -26.66 -39.05 25.06
CA ALA A 372 -27.11 -39.73 23.83
C ALA A 372 -27.70 -38.61 22.89
N ALA A 373 -27.45 -38.59 21.58
CA ALA A 373 -28.19 -39.19 20.46
C ALA A 373 -29.43 -38.42 19.91
N CYS A 374 -29.48 -38.36 18.56
CA CYS A 374 -30.64 -38.22 17.65
C CYS A 374 -31.19 -36.79 17.39
N LEU A 375 -31.66 -36.38 16.19
CA LEU A 375 -31.80 -36.96 14.84
C LEU A 375 -32.35 -35.87 13.88
N LEU A 376 -32.02 -35.98 12.58
CA LEU A 376 -32.80 -35.64 11.36
C LEU A 376 -32.82 -34.21 10.73
N ASN A 377 -32.34 -34.22 9.47
CA ASN A 377 -32.84 -33.61 8.20
C ASN A 377 -32.86 -32.08 8.07
N SER A 378 -32.44 -31.48 6.94
CA SER A 378 -32.76 -31.81 5.54
C SER A 378 -31.83 -31.11 4.54
N ASP A 379 -31.84 -31.63 3.33
CA ASP A 379 -31.03 -31.39 2.14
C ASP A 379 -31.02 -29.95 1.58
N ILE A 380 -29.98 -29.62 0.79
CA ILE A 380 -30.13 -29.32 -0.66
C ILE A 380 -28.76 -29.38 -1.37
N ASN A 381 -28.78 -30.11 -2.48
CA ASN A 381 -27.71 -30.44 -3.42
C ASN A 381 -27.07 -29.25 -4.15
N LEU A 382 -25.76 -29.34 -4.38
CA LEU A 382 -25.18 -28.99 -5.69
C LEU A 382 -24.03 -29.95 -5.99
N GLU A 383 -24.38 -31.00 -6.73
CA GLU A 383 -23.47 -32.05 -7.16
C GLU A 383 -23.06 -31.81 -8.62
N MET A 384 -21.96 -32.46 -9.00
CA MET A 384 -21.48 -32.77 -10.35
C MET A 384 -20.52 -31.78 -11.02
N LEU A 385 -19.22 -32.02 -10.80
CA LEU A 385 -18.27 -32.32 -11.89
C LEU A 385 -17.16 -33.20 -11.32
N ASP A 386 -17.34 -34.52 -11.43
CA ASP A 386 -16.30 -35.53 -11.27
C ASP A 386 -15.82 -35.98 -12.65
N LYS A 387 -14.50 -36.13 -12.81
CA LYS A 387 -13.86 -37.39 -13.25
C LYS A 387 -12.34 -37.24 -13.36
N ASP A 388 -11.67 -37.92 -12.45
CA ASP A 388 -10.55 -38.85 -12.65
C ASP A 388 -9.60 -38.62 -13.85
N LYS A 389 -8.33 -38.36 -13.51
CA LYS A 389 -7.18 -38.95 -14.20
C LYS A 389 -6.07 -39.22 -13.20
N GLU A 390 -5.89 -40.51 -12.91
CA GLU A 390 -4.77 -41.05 -12.15
C GLU A 390 -3.43 -40.86 -12.86
N LEU A 391 -2.41 -40.82 -12.01
CA LEU A 391 -0.98 -40.69 -12.27
C LEU A 391 -0.43 -41.85 -13.12
N GLY A 392 0.29 -41.53 -14.20
CA GLY A 392 1.13 -42.46 -14.93
C GLY A 392 2.60 -42.09 -14.82
N PHE A 393 3.39 -42.94 -14.19
CA PHE A 393 4.85 -42.85 -14.11
C PHE A 393 5.47 -43.71 -15.23
N CYS A 394 6.30 -43.14 -16.10
CA CYS A 394 7.34 -43.85 -16.86
C CYS A 394 8.41 -42.87 -17.38
N GLY A 395 9.68 -43.29 -17.34
CA GLY A 395 10.87 -42.43 -17.40
C GLY A 395 11.49 -42.18 -18.78
N ASN A 396 12.46 -41.24 -18.79
CA ASN A 396 13.60 -40.95 -19.70
C ASN A 396 13.48 -41.44 -21.17
N GLN A 397 13.65 -40.63 -22.23
CA GLN A 397 14.85 -39.84 -22.57
C GLN A 397 14.59 -38.95 -23.82
N ASP A 398 15.51 -38.01 -24.04
CA ASP A 398 15.83 -37.29 -25.30
C ASP A 398 15.01 -36.07 -25.76
N GLY A 399 15.59 -34.89 -25.50
CA GLY A 399 16.17 -34.08 -26.57
C GLY A 399 15.23 -33.34 -27.51
N GLN A 400 14.64 -32.24 -27.03
CA GLN A 400 14.48 -30.98 -27.78
C GLN A 400 13.83 -29.95 -26.85
N THR A 401 14.63 -29.00 -26.36
CA THR A 401 14.17 -27.83 -25.61
C THR A 401 13.44 -26.88 -26.56
N GLY A 402 12.18 -27.22 -26.85
CA GLY A 402 11.22 -26.25 -27.34
C GLY A 402 10.87 -25.31 -26.19
N GLU A 403 10.92 -24.00 -26.46
CA GLU A 403 10.40 -22.94 -25.62
C GLU A 403 8.93 -23.25 -25.26
N LYS A 404 8.71 -23.95 -24.14
CA LYS A 404 7.36 -24.22 -23.64
C LYS A 404 6.80 -22.93 -23.06
N GLY A 405 5.64 -22.54 -23.57
CA GLY A 405 5.03 -21.22 -23.43
C GLY A 405 4.89 -20.73 -21.99
N TRP A 406 5.36 -19.52 -21.76
CA TRP A 406 5.30 -18.77 -20.50
C TRP A 406 3.89 -18.21 -20.19
N GLU A 407 2.86 -18.81 -20.77
CA GLU A 407 1.45 -18.40 -20.68
C GLU A 407 0.60 -19.41 -19.91
N GLU A 408 1.18 -20.15 -18.97
CA GLU A 408 0.38 -21.06 -18.16
C GLU A 408 -0.49 -20.25 -17.19
N LYS A 409 -1.74 -20.01 -17.60
CA LYS A 409 -2.74 -19.29 -16.83
C LYS A 409 -3.09 -20.07 -15.58
N ASP A 410 -2.77 -19.50 -14.43
CA ASP A 410 -3.15 -20.05 -13.14
C ASP A 410 -4.68 -20.09 -12.95
N PRO A 411 -5.29 -21.25 -12.63
CA PRO A 411 -6.73 -21.39 -12.54
C PRO A 411 -7.33 -20.70 -11.31
N LEU A 412 -6.60 -20.46 -10.22
CA LEU A 412 -7.13 -19.74 -9.06
C LEU A 412 -6.87 -18.23 -9.12
N CYS A 413 -6.05 -17.78 -10.06
CA CYS A 413 -5.71 -16.38 -10.24
C CYS A 413 -6.76 -15.66 -11.09
N VAL A 414 -7.49 -14.73 -10.47
CA VAL A 414 -8.47 -13.88 -11.18
C VAL A 414 -7.81 -13.06 -12.30
N GLU A 415 -6.59 -12.58 -12.07
CA GLU A 415 -5.85 -11.76 -13.03
C GLU A 415 -5.47 -12.54 -14.30
N CYS A 416 -5.21 -13.85 -14.22
CA CYS A 416 -4.96 -14.69 -15.42
C CYS A 416 -6.19 -14.81 -16.34
N ARG A 417 -7.39 -14.62 -15.77
CA ARG A 417 -8.66 -14.73 -16.48
C ARG A 417 -9.19 -13.37 -16.96
N MET A 418 -8.59 -12.28 -16.48
CA MET A 418 -8.96 -10.92 -16.85
C MET A 418 -8.04 -10.40 -17.97
N SER A 419 -8.62 -9.61 -18.89
CA SER A 419 -7.84 -8.85 -19.86
C SER A 419 -7.86 -7.39 -19.43
N ARG A 420 -6.71 -6.87 -18.98
CA ARG A 420 -6.53 -5.44 -18.67
C ARG A 420 -5.90 -4.75 -19.87
N ARG A 421 -6.37 -3.55 -20.20
CA ARG A 421 -5.64 -2.68 -21.13
C ARG A 421 -4.40 -2.12 -20.43
N ASP A 422 -3.36 -1.89 -21.21
CA ASP A 422 -2.20 -1.15 -20.71
C ASP A 422 -2.60 0.30 -20.38
N PRO A 423 -2.03 0.89 -19.32
CA PRO A 423 -2.23 2.29 -19.00
C PRO A 423 -1.59 3.17 -20.07
N SER A 424 -2.27 4.25 -20.43
CA SER A 424 -1.70 5.29 -21.29
C SER A 424 -0.62 6.10 -20.54
N PRO A 425 0.30 6.79 -21.24
CA PRO A 425 1.30 7.65 -20.60
C PRO A 425 0.69 8.70 -19.66
N LYS A 426 -0.49 9.26 -20.00
CA LYS A 426 -1.19 10.24 -19.16
C LYS A 426 -1.67 9.63 -17.83
N GLU A 427 -2.09 8.36 -17.84
CA GLU A 427 -2.54 7.64 -16.63
C GLU A 427 -1.38 7.22 -15.70
N LEU A 428 -0.14 7.34 -16.17
CA LEU A 428 1.08 7.05 -15.41
C LEU A 428 1.73 8.29 -14.80
N VAL A 429 1.22 9.48 -15.09
CA VAL A 429 1.80 10.74 -14.65
C VAL A 429 0.77 11.60 -13.92
N MET A 430 1.13 12.04 -12.72
CA MET A 430 0.51 13.18 -12.03
C MET A 430 1.49 14.35 -12.09
N PHE A 431 1.01 15.56 -12.40
CA PHE A 431 1.88 16.74 -12.54
C PHE A 431 2.25 17.32 -11.18
N LEU A 432 2.96 16.51 -10.39
CA LEU A 432 3.58 16.85 -9.12
C LEU A 432 4.98 16.25 -9.08
N HIS A 433 5.97 17.09 -8.81
CA HIS A 433 7.38 16.72 -8.82
C HIS A 433 8.11 17.30 -7.61
N ALA A 434 8.86 16.46 -6.91
CA ALA A 434 9.80 16.87 -5.86
C ALA A 434 11.05 17.44 -6.52
N LEU A 435 11.08 18.77 -6.68
CA LEU A 435 12.14 19.44 -7.43
C LEU A 435 13.46 19.46 -6.65
N ARG A 436 13.41 19.76 -5.36
CA ARG A 436 14.62 20.00 -4.58
C ARG A 436 14.45 19.77 -3.10
N TYR A 437 15.41 19.07 -2.50
CA TYR A 437 15.55 18.95 -1.05
C TYR A 437 16.87 19.56 -0.58
N LYS A 438 16.80 20.32 0.51
CA LYS A 438 17.95 21.02 1.08
C LYS A 438 18.00 20.81 2.58
N GLY A 439 19.08 20.21 3.06
CA GLY A 439 19.44 20.10 4.47
C GLY A 439 20.49 21.14 4.85
N ALA A 440 21.05 21.00 6.06
CA ALA A 440 22.13 21.86 6.54
C ALA A 440 23.41 21.68 5.69
N ASP A 441 23.74 20.44 5.33
CA ASP A 441 25.02 20.07 4.71
C ASP A 441 24.88 19.57 3.26
N PHE A 442 23.66 19.54 2.72
CA PHE A 442 23.40 19.02 1.39
C PHE A 442 22.28 19.76 0.67
N GLU A 443 22.35 19.79 -0.66
CA GLU A 443 21.29 20.27 -1.53
C GLU A 443 21.24 19.37 -2.78
N TYR A 444 20.09 18.75 -3.00
CA TYR A 444 19.86 17.87 -4.15
C TYR A 444 18.67 18.39 -4.95
N CYS A 445 18.86 18.52 -6.26
CA CYS A 445 17.87 19.07 -7.19
C CYS A 445 17.78 18.17 -8.43
N SER A 446 16.56 17.94 -8.91
CA SER A 446 16.29 17.34 -10.21
C SER A 446 16.21 18.42 -11.30
N SER A 447 16.11 18.01 -12.55
CA SER A 447 15.74 18.92 -13.64
C SER A 447 14.26 19.31 -13.54
N MET A 448 13.92 20.52 -13.97
CA MET A 448 12.52 20.92 -14.14
C MET A 448 11.81 19.94 -15.10
N PRO A 449 10.65 19.38 -14.74
CA PRO A 449 9.89 18.52 -15.65
C PRO A 449 9.43 19.28 -16.88
N GLU A 450 9.37 18.61 -18.05
CA GLU A 450 8.91 19.22 -19.30
C GLU A 450 7.53 19.86 -19.16
N TRP A 451 6.59 19.19 -18.48
CA TRP A 451 5.24 19.71 -18.23
C TRP A 451 5.22 20.95 -17.32
N ALA A 452 6.31 21.32 -16.66
CA ALA A 452 6.40 22.52 -15.82
C ALA A 452 7.01 23.71 -16.56
N MET A 453 7.43 23.54 -17.82
CA MET A 453 7.95 24.62 -18.65
C MET A 453 6.82 25.55 -19.14
N GLU A 454 7.13 26.83 -19.36
CA GLU A 454 6.15 27.85 -19.77
C GLU A 454 5.57 27.59 -21.16
N ASP A 455 6.39 27.08 -22.07
CA ASP A 455 6.08 26.77 -23.45
C ASP A 455 5.50 25.35 -23.66
N TRP A 456 5.21 24.64 -22.57
CA TRP A 456 4.66 23.30 -22.67
C TRP A 456 3.18 23.31 -23.10
N GLU A 457 2.92 22.58 -24.17
CA GLU A 457 1.60 22.21 -24.66
C GLU A 457 1.37 20.69 -24.44
N GLU A 458 0.15 20.31 -24.05
CA GLU A 458 -0.20 18.94 -23.63
C GLU A 458 -0.31 17.93 -24.77
#